data_AF-A0A525L110-F1
#
_entry.id   AF-A0A525L110-F1
#
_cell.length_a   1.000
_cell.length_b   1.000
_cell.length_c   1.000
_cell.angle_alpha   90.00
_cell.angle_beta   90.00
_cell.angle_gamma   90.00
#
_symmetry.space_group_name_H-M   'P 1'
#
loop_
_entity.id
_entity.type
_entity.pdbx_description
1 polymer ?
#
loop_
_entity_poly.entity_id
_entity_poly.type
_entity_poly.pdbx_seq_one_letter_code
_entity_poly.pdbx_strand_id
1 'polypeptide(L)'
;MRARGLAALVWELILGLAGLSTLAGPAAAATPFDDWAAVVVAGDWHAHSGGPSEAFDNARRDVSAALEHAGFQAANLRQYSVRPERYKDTRPEKTDVQTIYDDMVQLTGKAPGGCLFYLSSHGSPDGAIVDQQILPPGVLDALLDKTCGAKPTVVVISACFSGVYVPQLARSNRMILTAARPDRTSFGCGEEDKYPYFDDCFLQSIKGAHDFPGLGRTVQACVAKKEIDTGMKPPSEPQLFIGGGLKPILPLLAFTG
;
A
#
# COMPACT_ATOMS: atom_id res chain seq x y z
N MET A 1 -88.73 -18.78 -32.12
CA MET A 1 -88.81 -17.45 -31.48
C MET A 1 -88.16 -17.50 -30.11
N ARG A 2 -87.28 -16.52 -29.84
CA ARG A 2 -86.80 -16.00 -28.55
C ARG A 2 -85.82 -16.84 -27.69
N ALA A 3 -84.68 -16.19 -27.47
CA ALA A 3 -83.56 -16.52 -26.59
C ALA A 3 -83.79 -16.07 -25.13
N ARG A 4 -82.93 -16.59 -24.23
CA ARG A 4 -82.38 -16.07 -22.95
C ARG A 4 -81.91 -17.31 -22.16
N GLY A 5 -80.66 -17.55 -21.78
CA GLY A 5 -79.57 -16.69 -21.32
C GLY A 5 -79.40 -16.91 -19.81
N LEU A 6 -78.26 -17.44 -19.35
CA LEU A 6 -77.65 -17.19 -18.02
C LEU A 6 -76.32 -17.94 -17.88
N ALA A 7 -75.33 -17.19 -17.42
CA ALA A 7 -73.93 -17.56 -17.26
C ALA A 7 -73.66 -18.29 -15.93
N ALA A 8 -72.57 -19.07 -15.87
CA ALA A 8 -71.84 -19.34 -14.64
C ALA A 8 -70.37 -19.66 -14.96
N LEU A 9 -69.48 -18.84 -14.41
CA LEU A 9 -68.04 -19.03 -14.32
C LEU A 9 -67.71 -20.28 -13.51
N VAL A 10 -66.58 -20.95 -13.79
CA VAL A 10 -65.53 -21.24 -12.80
C VAL A 10 -64.18 -21.38 -13.53
N TRP A 11 -63.26 -20.46 -13.23
CA TRP A 11 -61.82 -20.52 -13.50
C TRP A 11 -61.17 -21.59 -12.63
N GLU A 12 -60.27 -22.44 -13.16
CA GLU A 12 -59.22 -23.05 -12.32
C GLU A 12 -57.86 -23.20 -13.03
N LEU A 13 -56.88 -22.54 -12.40
CA LEU A 13 -55.48 -22.89 -12.16
C LEU A 13 -54.55 -23.28 -13.34
N ILE A 14 -53.81 -22.29 -13.82
CA ILE A 14 -52.46 -22.47 -14.38
C ILE A 14 -51.46 -22.25 -13.25
N LEU A 15 -50.83 -23.33 -12.76
CA LEU A 15 -49.71 -23.29 -11.82
C LEU A 15 -48.48 -22.68 -12.52
N GLY A 16 -48.14 -21.44 -12.15
CA GLY A 16 -46.95 -20.75 -12.60
C GLY A 16 -45.69 -21.29 -11.89
N LEU A 17 -44.83 -21.99 -12.64
CA LEU A 17 -43.43 -22.19 -12.30
C LEU A 17 -42.68 -20.89 -12.61
N ALA A 18 -42.68 -19.96 -11.65
CA ALA A 18 -41.79 -18.80 -11.68
C ALA A 18 -40.38 -19.27 -11.29
N GLY A 19 -39.51 -19.47 -12.28
CA GLY A 19 -38.09 -19.71 -12.07
C GLY A 19 -37.44 -18.52 -11.34
N LEU A 20 -36.78 -18.79 -10.21
CA LEU A 20 -35.91 -17.82 -9.57
C LEU A 20 -34.67 -17.59 -10.44
N SER A 21 -34.74 -16.57 -11.30
CA SER A 21 -33.57 -16.01 -11.95
C SER A 21 -32.76 -15.23 -10.90
N THR A 22 -31.74 -15.84 -10.33
CA THR A 22 -30.74 -15.11 -9.55
C THR A 22 -30.00 -14.18 -10.50
N LEU A 23 -30.32 -12.89 -10.48
CA LEU A 23 -29.53 -11.86 -11.14
C LEU A 23 -28.18 -11.79 -10.42
N ALA A 24 -27.18 -12.53 -10.93
CA ALA A 24 -25.80 -12.32 -10.55
C ALA A 24 -25.43 -10.89 -10.97
N GLY A 25 -25.12 -10.03 -10.00
CA GLY A 25 -24.58 -8.70 -10.28
C GLY A 25 -23.30 -8.81 -11.11
N PRO A 26 -22.94 -7.76 -11.87
CA PRO A 26 -21.70 -7.76 -12.63
C PRO A 26 -20.53 -8.03 -11.69
N ALA A 27 -19.73 -9.06 -11.99
CA ALA A 27 -18.47 -9.28 -11.31
C ALA A 27 -17.60 -8.03 -11.49
N ALA A 28 -17.04 -7.51 -10.40
CA ALA A 28 -16.08 -6.42 -10.48
C ALA A 28 -14.95 -6.83 -11.45
N ALA A 29 -14.53 -5.91 -12.32
CA ALA A 29 -13.44 -6.17 -13.25
C ALA A 29 -12.15 -6.42 -12.46
N ALA A 30 -11.43 -7.47 -12.83
CA ALA A 30 -10.18 -7.82 -12.16
C ALA A 30 -9.13 -6.72 -12.35
N THR A 31 -8.44 -6.35 -11.27
CA THR A 31 -7.35 -5.38 -11.31
C THR A 31 -5.99 -6.08 -11.43
N PRO A 32 -4.94 -5.41 -11.93
CA PRO A 32 -3.58 -5.97 -11.96
C PRO A 32 -3.00 -6.30 -10.57
N PHE A 33 -3.64 -5.84 -9.49
CA PHE A 33 -3.20 -5.99 -8.11
C PHE A 33 -4.11 -6.90 -7.28
N ASP A 34 -5.04 -7.61 -7.92
CA ASP A 34 -6.02 -8.45 -7.21
C ASP A 34 -5.37 -9.60 -6.40
N ASP A 35 -4.28 -10.14 -6.92
CA ASP A 35 -3.52 -11.23 -6.33
C ASP A 35 -2.17 -10.79 -5.76
N TRP A 36 -2.01 -9.50 -5.44
CA TRP A 36 -0.83 -8.97 -4.78
C TRP A 36 -0.97 -9.01 -3.25
N ALA A 37 0.08 -9.48 -2.59
CA ALA A 37 0.26 -9.34 -1.15
C ALA A 37 0.80 -7.94 -0.82
N ALA A 38 0.19 -7.23 0.12
CA ALA A 38 0.63 -5.90 0.52
C ALA A 38 0.76 -5.75 2.03
N VAL A 39 1.82 -5.09 2.47
CA VAL A 39 1.99 -4.66 3.87
C VAL A 39 2.31 -3.17 3.95
N VAL A 40 1.70 -2.50 4.93
CA VAL A 40 1.94 -1.08 5.22
C VAL A 40 2.24 -0.91 6.70
N VAL A 41 3.44 -0.42 7.01
CA VAL A 41 4.02 -0.42 8.36
C VAL A 41 4.22 1.02 8.83
N ALA A 42 3.61 1.39 9.96
CA ALA A 42 4.05 2.50 10.79
C ALA A 42 5.14 1.98 11.75
N GLY A 43 6.37 2.41 11.53
CA GLY A 43 7.54 1.90 12.25
C GLY A 43 7.82 2.58 13.58
N ASP A 44 7.31 3.81 13.78
CA ASP A 44 7.49 4.59 15.00
C ASP A 44 6.21 5.42 15.27
N TRP A 45 6.13 6.04 16.43
CA TRP A 45 5.07 6.96 16.83
C TRP A 45 5.61 8.23 17.49
N HIS A 46 6.92 8.46 17.48
CA HIS A 46 7.52 9.68 18.01
C HIS A 46 7.74 10.72 16.91
N ALA A 47 7.58 11.99 17.25
CA ALA A 47 8.15 13.09 16.48
C ALA A 47 9.67 13.10 16.60
N HIS A 48 10.35 13.86 15.75
CA HIS A 48 11.81 14.05 15.85
C HIS A 48 12.26 14.69 17.19
N SER A 49 11.35 15.32 17.94
CA SER A 49 11.58 15.85 19.29
C SER A 49 11.62 14.77 20.37
N GLY A 50 11.17 13.54 20.05
CA GLY A 50 10.89 12.47 21.02
C GLY A 50 9.48 12.55 21.63
N GLY A 51 8.69 13.59 21.33
CA GLY A 51 7.28 13.68 21.71
C GLY A 51 6.39 12.74 20.90
N PRO A 52 5.12 12.53 21.27
CA PRO A 52 4.18 11.75 20.48
C PRO A 52 3.89 12.40 19.11
N SER A 53 3.77 11.58 18.06
CA SER A 53 3.28 11.97 16.74
C SER A 53 2.30 10.92 16.20
N GLU A 54 1.39 11.37 15.33
CA GLU A 54 0.50 10.49 14.57
C GLU A 54 0.94 10.39 13.10
N ALA A 55 2.04 11.04 12.71
CA ALA A 55 2.42 11.21 11.30
C ALA A 55 2.55 9.87 10.55
N PHE A 56 3.23 8.89 11.18
CA PHE A 56 3.45 7.56 10.59
C PHE A 56 2.18 6.70 10.58
N ASP A 57 1.36 6.76 11.64
CA ASP A 57 0.09 6.02 11.71
C ASP A 57 -0.97 6.58 10.76
N ASN A 58 -0.98 7.90 10.55
CA ASN A 58 -1.76 8.56 9.52
C ASN A 58 -1.31 8.11 8.12
N ALA A 59 0.00 8.09 7.87
CA ALA A 59 0.55 7.60 6.61
C ALA A 59 0.14 6.14 6.37
N ARG A 60 0.32 5.25 7.35
CA ARG A 60 -0.13 3.85 7.29
C ARG A 60 -1.60 3.73 6.89
N ARG A 61 -2.50 4.42 7.62
CA ARG A 61 -3.95 4.36 7.36
C ARG A 61 -4.27 4.79 5.93
N ASP A 62 -3.77 5.96 5.54
CA ASP A 62 -4.21 6.61 4.30
C ASP A 62 -3.50 6.03 3.07
N VAL A 63 -2.26 5.53 3.22
CA VAL A 63 -1.56 4.78 2.16
C VAL A 63 -2.28 3.46 1.91
N SER A 64 -2.72 2.76 2.95
CA SER A 64 -3.46 1.51 2.78
C SER A 64 -4.77 1.74 2.01
N ALA A 65 -5.52 2.78 2.39
CA ALA A 65 -6.73 3.16 1.67
C ALA A 65 -6.45 3.57 0.21
N ALA A 66 -5.33 4.29 -0.03
CA ALA A 66 -4.93 4.66 -1.38
C ALA A 66 -4.52 3.45 -2.24
N LEU A 67 -3.87 2.45 -1.66
CA LEU A 67 -3.55 1.20 -2.34
C LEU A 67 -4.80 0.40 -2.69
N GLU A 68 -5.78 0.33 -1.78
CA GLU A 68 -7.07 -0.30 -2.08
C GLU A 68 -7.77 0.41 -3.25
N HIS A 69 -7.77 1.74 -3.28
CA HIS A 69 -8.30 2.51 -4.40
C HIS A 69 -7.54 2.28 -5.72
N ALA A 70 -6.23 2.04 -5.63
CA ALA A 70 -5.36 1.72 -6.75
C ALA A 70 -5.55 0.28 -7.28
N GLY A 71 -6.34 -0.56 -6.60
CA GLY A 71 -6.72 -1.91 -7.04
C GLY A 71 -6.27 -3.04 -6.11
N PHE A 72 -5.52 -2.76 -5.05
CA PHE A 72 -5.12 -3.81 -4.10
C PHE A 72 -6.33 -4.33 -3.32
N GLN A 73 -6.38 -5.64 -3.10
CA GLN A 73 -7.47 -6.24 -2.35
C GLN A 73 -7.24 -6.09 -0.84
N ALA A 74 -8.20 -5.52 -0.12
CA ALA A 74 -8.15 -5.40 1.34
C ALA A 74 -7.92 -6.76 2.05
N ALA A 75 -8.41 -7.86 1.45
CA ALA A 75 -8.18 -9.22 1.96
C ALA A 75 -6.69 -9.62 1.93
N ASN A 76 -5.90 -9.06 1.01
CA ASN A 76 -4.49 -9.34 0.78
C ASN A 76 -3.56 -8.23 1.30
N LEU A 77 -4.13 -7.23 1.99
CA LEU A 77 -3.41 -6.12 2.60
C LEU A 77 -3.38 -6.27 4.14
N ARG A 78 -2.22 -6.04 4.75
CA ARG A 78 -2.06 -5.95 6.20
C ARG A 78 -1.41 -4.63 6.60
N GLN A 79 -1.83 -4.09 7.74
CA GLN A 79 -1.35 -2.83 8.27
C GLN A 79 -0.76 -3.05 9.65
N TYR A 80 0.30 -2.31 9.99
CA TYR A 80 1.01 -2.47 11.26
C TYR A 80 1.20 -1.12 11.94
N SER A 81 1.02 -1.10 13.25
CA SER A 81 1.27 0.06 14.10
C SER A 81 2.04 -0.34 15.35
N VAL A 82 2.87 0.57 15.86
CA VAL A 82 3.51 0.39 17.16
C VAL A 82 2.48 0.46 18.30
N ARG A 83 1.32 1.10 18.09
CA ARG A 83 0.25 1.29 19.09
C ARG A 83 -1.11 0.79 18.57
N PRO A 84 -1.23 -0.50 18.19
CA PRO A 84 -2.39 -1.02 17.47
C PRO A 84 -3.72 -0.84 18.22
N GLU A 85 -3.70 -0.91 19.55
CA GLU A 85 -4.85 -0.74 20.44
C GLU A 85 -5.56 0.62 20.31
N ARG A 86 -4.86 1.63 19.76
CA ARG A 86 -5.40 2.99 19.57
C ARG A 86 -6.32 3.08 18.34
N TYR A 87 -6.19 2.17 17.37
CA TYR A 87 -6.82 2.28 16.04
C TYR A 87 -7.92 1.22 15.84
N LYS A 88 -9.07 1.42 16.51
CA LYS A 88 -10.20 0.47 16.48
C LYS A 88 -10.90 0.36 15.11
N ASP A 89 -10.76 1.38 14.27
CA ASP A 89 -11.35 1.45 12.93
C ASP A 89 -10.63 0.52 11.94
N THR A 90 -9.30 0.54 11.97
CA THR A 90 -8.44 -0.19 11.03
C THR A 90 -7.83 -1.45 11.62
N ARG A 91 -7.78 -1.58 12.96
CA ARG A 91 -7.26 -2.73 13.70
C ARG A 91 -5.94 -3.26 13.11
N PRO A 92 -4.89 -2.41 13.01
CA PRO A 92 -3.61 -2.87 12.52
C PRO A 92 -3.00 -3.89 13.48
N GLU A 93 -2.16 -4.76 12.94
CA GLU A 93 -1.33 -5.66 13.74
C GLU A 93 -0.23 -4.87 14.48
N LYS A 94 0.37 -5.49 15.49
CA LYS A 94 1.53 -4.90 16.16
C LYS A 94 2.71 -4.87 15.19
N THR A 95 3.33 -3.69 15.06
CA THR A 95 4.63 -3.55 14.38
C THR A 95 5.69 -4.36 15.11
N ASP A 96 6.08 -5.47 14.49
CA ASP A 96 7.15 -6.37 14.90
C ASP A 96 7.67 -7.10 13.65
N VAL A 97 8.99 -7.28 13.54
CA VAL A 97 9.61 -7.86 12.34
C VAL A 97 9.18 -9.31 12.12
N GLN A 98 9.02 -10.10 13.18
CA GLN A 98 8.62 -11.50 13.07
C GLN A 98 7.14 -11.59 12.70
N THR A 99 6.27 -10.78 13.31
CA THR A 99 4.85 -10.70 12.91
C THR A 99 4.71 -10.33 11.44
N ILE A 100 5.43 -9.32 10.96
CA ILE A 100 5.41 -8.90 9.55
C ILE A 100 5.88 -10.06 8.64
N TYR A 101 6.94 -10.79 9.03
CA TYR A 101 7.42 -11.94 8.27
C TYR A 101 6.35 -13.04 8.18
N ASP A 102 5.74 -13.43 9.29
CA ASP A 102 4.77 -14.53 9.35
C ASP A 102 3.52 -14.19 8.52
N ASP A 103 3.04 -12.95 8.61
CA ASP A 103 1.92 -12.47 7.82
C ASP A 103 2.28 -12.39 6.33
N MET A 104 3.47 -11.91 5.98
CA MET A 104 3.94 -11.91 4.59
C MET A 104 3.97 -13.33 4.01
N VAL A 105 4.42 -14.34 4.76
CA VAL A 105 4.36 -15.76 4.33
C VAL A 105 2.91 -16.18 4.03
N GLN A 106 1.97 -15.85 4.91
CA GLN A 106 0.56 -16.19 4.71
C GLN A 106 -0.05 -15.45 3.50
N LEU A 107 0.24 -14.15 3.39
CA LEU A 107 -0.27 -13.30 2.31
C LEU A 107 0.26 -13.77 0.95
N THR A 108 1.56 -14.01 0.81
CA THR A 108 2.13 -14.40 -0.49
C THR A 108 1.80 -15.85 -0.87
N GLY A 109 1.41 -16.68 0.10
CA GLY A 109 0.84 -18.01 -0.16
C GLY A 109 -0.55 -17.98 -0.78
N LYS A 110 -1.39 -16.99 -0.41
CA LYS A 110 -2.75 -16.83 -0.94
C LYS A 110 -2.85 -15.85 -2.12
N ALA A 111 -1.93 -14.91 -2.22
CA ALA A 111 -1.87 -13.84 -3.23
C ALA A 111 -0.50 -13.90 -3.93
N PRO A 112 -0.36 -14.77 -4.95
CA PRO A 112 0.96 -15.10 -5.51
C PRO A 112 1.46 -14.16 -6.61
N GLY A 113 0.69 -13.16 -7.05
CA GLY A 113 1.01 -12.35 -8.23
C GLY A 113 2.06 -11.27 -8.01
N GLY A 114 2.22 -10.80 -6.78
CA GLY A 114 3.24 -9.81 -6.45
C GLY A 114 3.27 -9.43 -4.97
N CYS A 115 4.23 -8.58 -4.63
CA CYS A 115 4.45 -8.07 -3.28
C CYS A 115 4.54 -6.56 -3.25
N LEU A 116 3.94 -5.94 -2.23
CA LEU A 116 4.19 -4.56 -1.86
C LEU A 116 4.59 -4.47 -0.39
N PHE A 117 5.69 -3.79 -0.12
CA PHE A 117 6.13 -3.46 1.24
C PHE A 117 6.27 -1.95 1.35
N TYR A 118 5.49 -1.33 2.23
CA TYR A 118 5.55 0.09 2.53
C TYR A 118 5.91 0.31 4.00
N LEU A 119 6.94 1.09 4.27
CA LEU A 119 7.35 1.47 5.63
C LEU A 119 7.41 2.99 5.75
N SER A 120 6.72 3.54 6.74
CA SER A 120 6.84 4.94 7.15
C SER A 120 7.35 5.00 8.59
N SER A 121 8.52 5.61 8.79
CA SER A 121 9.21 5.62 10.09
C SER A 121 10.32 6.67 10.16
N HIS A 122 10.96 6.77 11.33
CA HIS A 122 12.29 7.35 11.45
C HIS A 122 13.36 6.43 10.85
N GLY A 123 14.55 6.99 10.62
CA GLY A 123 15.66 6.22 10.10
C GLY A 123 17.02 6.78 10.46
N SER A 124 18.01 5.91 10.29
CA SER A 124 19.43 6.14 10.55
C SER A 124 20.25 5.52 9.41
N PRO A 125 21.56 5.80 9.34
CA PRO A 125 22.44 5.11 8.40
C PRO A 125 22.42 3.57 8.52
N ASP A 126 22.04 3.03 9.68
CA ASP A 126 21.97 1.58 9.92
C ASP A 126 20.63 0.95 9.48
N GLY A 127 19.60 1.77 9.22
CA GLY A 127 18.27 1.34 8.84
C GLY A 127 17.15 2.18 9.46
N ALA A 128 15.91 1.83 9.12
CA ALA A 128 14.69 2.42 9.63
C ALA A 128 14.28 1.82 10.97
N ILE A 129 13.57 2.60 11.78
CA ILE A 129 13.04 2.16 13.07
C ILE A 129 11.79 1.29 12.84
N VAL A 130 11.70 0.18 13.56
CA VAL A 130 10.52 -0.69 13.64
C VAL A 130 10.32 -0.99 15.14
N ASP A 131 9.36 -0.31 15.72
CA ASP A 131 9.15 -0.19 17.17
C ASP A 131 10.41 0.28 17.91
N GLN A 132 11.00 -0.55 18.77
CA GLN A 132 12.20 -0.20 19.55
C GLN A 132 13.51 -0.66 18.88
N GLN A 133 13.45 -1.13 17.64
CA GLN A 133 14.58 -1.75 16.95
C GLN A 133 14.88 -1.07 15.62
N ILE A 134 16.13 -1.17 15.17
CA ILE A 134 16.49 -0.87 13.79
C ILE A 134 16.22 -2.11 12.95
N LEU A 135 15.57 -1.94 11.80
CA LEU A 135 15.46 -2.94 10.74
C LEU A 135 16.60 -2.73 9.74
N PRO A 136 17.70 -3.50 9.78
CA PRO A 136 18.81 -3.28 8.86
C PRO A 136 18.44 -3.67 7.42
N PRO A 137 19.07 -3.04 6.40
CA PRO A 137 18.84 -3.39 5.00
C PRO A 137 18.95 -4.89 4.66
N GLY A 138 19.95 -5.58 5.23
CA GLY A 138 20.14 -7.02 4.98
C GLY A 138 19.02 -7.89 5.59
N VAL A 139 18.41 -7.47 6.69
CA VAL A 139 17.28 -8.18 7.29
C VAL A 139 16.03 -8.02 6.42
N LEU A 140 15.75 -6.80 5.94
CA LEU A 140 14.64 -6.58 5.02
C LEU A 140 14.84 -7.32 3.68
N ASP A 141 16.08 -7.37 3.15
CA ASP A 141 16.37 -8.16 1.94
C ASP A 141 16.03 -9.64 2.16
N ALA A 142 16.50 -10.23 3.26
CA ALA A 142 16.25 -11.63 3.58
C ALA A 142 14.75 -11.91 3.82
N LEU A 143 14.02 -11.00 4.45
CA LEU A 143 12.57 -11.10 4.64
C LEU A 143 11.86 -11.13 3.28
N LEU A 144 12.17 -10.18 2.40
CA LEU A 144 11.53 -10.08 1.08
C LEU A 144 11.94 -11.25 0.16
N ASP A 145 13.20 -11.70 0.23
CA ASP A 145 13.66 -12.85 -0.54
C ASP A 145 12.92 -14.14 -0.15
N LYS A 146 12.72 -14.36 1.16
CA LYS A 146 12.02 -15.55 1.66
C LYS A 146 10.52 -15.52 1.41
N THR A 147 9.88 -14.36 1.48
CA THR A 147 8.42 -14.24 1.41
C THR A 147 7.91 -13.96 -0.01
N CYS A 148 8.63 -13.13 -0.77
CA CYS A 148 8.25 -12.76 -2.14
C CYS A 148 9.00 -13.58 -3.19
N GLY A 149 10.26 -13.95 -2.92
CA GLY A 149 11.11 -14.68 -3.86
C GLY A 149 11.24 -13.95 -5.21
N ALA A 150 10.92 -14.66 -6.29
CA ALA A 150 11.03 -14.14 -7.66
C ALA A 150 9.83 -13.28 -8.12
N LYS A 151 8.78 -13.13 -7.29
CA LYS A 151 7.57 -12.36 -7.65
C LYS A 151 7.90 -10.88 -7.90
N PRO A 152 7.17 -10.18 -8.79
CA PRO A 152 7.23 -8.72 -8.86
C PRO A 152 7.05 -8.10 -7.47
N THR A 153 7.98 -7.24 -7.07
CA THR A 153 7.99 -6.68 -5.72
C THR A 153 8.23 -5.17 -5.77
N VAL A 154 7.35 -4.39 -5.13
CA VAL A 154 7.49 -2.95 -4.94
C VAL A 154 7.81 -2.69 -3.46
N VAL A 155 8.90 -1.96 -3.21
CA VAL A 155 9.32 -1.58 -1.85
C VAL A 155 9.34 -0.06 -1.77
N VAL A 156 8.63 0.49 -0.79
CA VAL A 156 8.58 1.93 -0.52
C VAL A 156 9.02 2.18 0.92
N ILE A 157 10.04 3.02 1.12
CA ILE A 157 10.61 3.31 2.44
C ILE A 157 10.64 4.82 2.66
N SER A 158 9.71 5.30 3.47
CA SER A 158 9.65 6.66 3.98
C SER A 158 10.40 6.75 5.31
N ALA A 159 11.70 7.06 5.24
CA ALA A 159 12.55 7.27 6.40
C ALA A 159 13.80 8.09 6.05
N CYS A 160 14.42 8.73 7.06
CA CYS A 160 15.74 9.33 6.93
C CYS A 160 16.76 8.27 6.51
N PHE A 161 17.72 8.64 5.66
CA PHE A 161 18.77 7.77 5.14
C PHE A 161 18.27 6.53 4.37
N SER A 162 16.99 6.46 4.02
CA SER A 162 16.36 5.28 3.41
C SER A 162 17.03 4.77 2.12
N GLY A 163 17.82 5.61 1.45
CA GLY A 163 18.67 5.19 0.32
C GLY A 163 19.68 4.09 0.66
N VAL A 164 20.01 3.85 1.94
CA VAL A 164 20.88 2.74 2.37
C VAL A 164 20.30 1.36 2.02
N TYR A 165 18.98 1.27 1.82
CA TYR A 165 18.32 0.03 1.41
C TYR A 165 18.49 -0.29 -0.07
N VAL A 166 18.70 0.72 -0.94
CA VAL A 166 18.69 0.52 -2.39
C VAL A 166 19.72 -0.51 -2.86
N PRO A 167 21.02 -0.43 -2.48
CA PRO A 167 22.01 -1.39 -2.94
C PRO A 167 21.75 -2.83 -2.47
N GLN A 168 21.21 -2.99 -1.26
CA GLN A 168 20.97 -4.30 -0.65
C GLN A 168 19.72 -4.97 -1.21
N LEU A 169 18.67 -4.19 -1.49
CA LEU A 169 17.41 -4.70 -1.99
C LEU A 169 17.38 -4.86 -3.52
N ALA A 170 18.31 -4.26 -4.26
CA ALA A 170 18.29 -4.22 -5.72
C ALA A 170 18.31 -5.62 -6.36
N ARG A 171 17.21 -5.98 -7.02
CA ARG A 171 17.08 -7.22 -7.83
C ARG A 171 16.32 -6.95 -9.12
N SER A 172 16.37 -7.89 -10.07
CA SER A 172 15.70 -7.76 -11.38
C SER A 172 14.18 -7.65 -11.26
N ASN A 173 13.58 -8.29 -10.25
CA ASN A 173 12.15 -8.34 -9.98
C ASN A 173 11.67 -7.30 -8.95
N ARG A 174 12.49 -6.29 -8.61
CA ARG A 174 12.17 -5.30 -7.58
C ARG A 174 12.15 -3.87 -8.11
N MET A 175 11.17 -3.09 -7.65
CA MET A 175 11.19 -1.63 -7.67
C MET A 175 11.35 -1.13 -6.24
N ILE A 176 12.21 -0.14 -6.04
CA ILE A 176 12.50 0.42 -4.72
C ILE A 176 12.35 1.94 -4.84
N LEU A 177 11.54 2.52 -3.97
CA LEU A 177 11.35 3.95 -3.83
C LEU A 177 11.67 4.36 -2.40
N THR A 178 12.56 5.33 -2.22
CA THR A 178 13.04 5.76 -0.89
C THR A 178 12.88 7.26 -0.72
N ALA A 179 12.58 7.71 0.49
CA ALA A 179 12.35 9.13 0.78
C ALA A 179 13.61 9.99 0.78
N ALA A 180 14.79 9.40 0.91
CA ALA A 180 16.04 10.13 0.98
C ALA A 180 17.20 9.32 0.40
N ARG A 181 18.25 10.02 -0.01
CA ARG A 181 19.57 9.45 -0.24
C ARG A 181 20.15 8.76 1.01
N PRO A 182 21.14 7.87 0.84
CA PRO A 182 21.78 7.17 1.96
C PRO A 182 22.54 8.09 2.93
N ASP A 183 22.86 9.33 2.53
CA ASP A 183 23.60 10.33 3.29
C ASP A 183 22.76 11.59 3.61
N ARG A 184 21.43 11.48 3.50
CA ARG A 184 20.48 12.59 3.71
C ARG A 184 19.33 12.21 4.64
N THR A 185 18.82 13.18 5.37
CA THR A 185 17.56 13.07 6.10
C THR A 185 16.37 13.30 5.16
N SER A 186 15.20 12.78 5.54
CA SER A 186 13.90 13.20 5.01
C SER A 186 13.22 14.15 6.01
N PHE A 187 12.08 14.74 5.64
CA PHE A 187 11.44 15.82 6.40
C PHE A 187 9.96 15.58 6.72
N GLY A 188 9.39 16.37 7.63
CA GLY A 188 7.97 16.34 8.01
C GLY A 188 7.60 15.35 9.12
N CYS A 189 8.52 15.07 10.05
CA CYS A 189 8.30 14.14 11.16
C CYS A 189 8.14 14.85 12.51
N GLY A 190 7.58 16.07 12.52
CA GLY A 190 7.24 16.83 13.72
C GLY A 190 5.96 16.35 14.41
N GLU A 191 5.64 16.97 15.55
CA GLU A 191 4.44 16.66 16.35
C GLU A 191 3.15 17.16 15.65
N GLU A 192 3.22 18.29 14.97
CA GLU A 192 2.09 18.91 14.25
C GLU A 192 1.93 18.39 12.81
N ASP A 193 2.91 17.65 12.30
CA ASP A 193 2.88 17.12 10.95
C ASP A 193 1.81 16.03 10.82
N LYS A 194 0.91 16.18 9.84
CA LYS A 194 -0.07 15.13 9.53
C LYS A 194 0.62 13.90 8.93
N TYR A 195 1.63 14.12 8.09
CA TYR A 195 2.45 13.10 7.43
C TYR A 195 3.87 13.62 7.21
N PRO A 196 4.87 12.73 7.12
CA PRO A 196 6.15 13.06 6.50
C PRO A 196 5.98 13.57 5.07
N TYR A 197 6.92 14.40 4.61
CA TYR A 197 6.82 15.06 3.31
C TYR A 197 6.73 14.06 2.16
N PHE A 198 7.48 12.97 2.25
CA PHE A 198 7.43 11.90 1.27
C PHE A 198 6.08 11.18 1.24
N ASP A 199 5.52 10.83 2.41
CA ASP A 199 4.22 10.15 2.50
C ASP A 199 3.09 11.06 1.99
N ASP A 200 3.12 12.35 2.35
CA ASP A 200 2.18 13.35 1.81
C ASP A 200 2.27 13.44 0.29
N CYS A 201 3.49 13.51 -0.26
CA CYS A 201 3.71 13.51 -1.70
C CYS A 201 3.28 12.21 -2.38
N PHE A 202 3.46 11.05 -1.75
CA PHE A 202 2.96 9.77 -2.22
C PHE A 202 1.43 9.78 -2.33
N LEU A 203 0.75 10.19 -1.25
CA LEU A 203 -0.71 10.27 -1.18
C LEU A 203 -1.31 11.29 -2.15
N GLN A 204 -0.62 12.40 -2.41
CA GLN A 204 -1.03 13.36 -3.44
C GLN A 204 -0.82 12.81 -4.85
N SER A 205 0.32 12.16 -5.09
CA SER A 205 0.73 11.71 -6.42
C SER A 205 -0.05 10.49 -6.90
N ILE A 206 -0.39 9.56 -6.01
CA ILE A 206 -1.08 8.30 -6.37
C ILE A 206 -2.47 8.54 -6.96
N LYS A 207 -3.13 9.65 -6.60
CA LYS A 207 -4.46 10.03 -7.11
C LYS A 207 -4.52 10.33 -8.61
N GLY A 208 -3.37 10.58 -9.24
CA GLY A 208 -3.29 10.87 -10.67
C GLY A 208 -2.18 10.10 -11.38
N ALA A 209 -1.55 9.16 -10.70
CA ALA A 209 -0.54 8.31 -11.30
C ALA A 209 -1.20 7.15 -12.05
N HIS A 210 -0.66 6.81 -13.22
CA HIS A 210 -1.12 5.63 -13.97
C HIS A 210 -0.54 4.33 -13.43
N ASP A 211 0.72 4.34 -13.01
CA ASP A 211 1.49 3.17 -12.60
C ASP A 211 2.57 3.55 -11.57
N PHE A 212 3.20 2.53 -10.96
CA PHE A 212 4.26 2.74 -9.95
C PHE A 212 5.49 3.52 -10.48
N PRO A 213 6.04 3.25 -11.67
CA PRO A 213 7.13 4.05 -12.22
C PRO A 213 6.78 5.54 -12.37
N GLY A 214 5.58 5.84 -12.87
CA GLY A 214 5.03 7.20 -12.96
C GLY A 214 4.88 7.84 -11.58
N LEU A 215 4.27 7.11 -10.64
CA LEU A 215 4.11 7.52 -9.25
C LEU A 215 5.46 7.90 -8.63
N GLY A 216 6.49 7.05 -8.75
CA GLY A 216 7.81 7.32 -8.17
C GLY A 216 8.44 8.63 -8.68
N ARG A 217 8.32 8.91 -9.99
CA ARG A 217 8.83 10.17 -10.56
C ARG A 217 8.04 11.38 -10.08
N THR A 218 6.72 11.28 -9.99
CA THR A 218 5.87 12.37 -9.47
C THR A 218 6.16 12.65 -8.00
N VAL A 219 6.39 11.61 -7.19
CA VAL A 219 6.79 11.73 -5.79
C VAL A 219 8.13 12.45 -5.66
N GLN A 220 9.14 12.07 -6.45
CA GLN A 220 10.45 12.76 -6.46
C GLN A 220 10.29 14.26 -6.74
N ALA A 221 9.50 14.62 -7.76
CA ALA A 221 9.25 16.02 -8.11
C ALA A 221 8.47 16.77 -7.02
N CYS A 222 7.46 16.13 -6.43
CA CYS A 222 6.67 16.70 -5.34
C CYS A 222 7.54 17.00 -4.11
N VAL A 223 8.37 16.05 -3.68
CA VAL A 223 9.24 16.22 -2.51
C VAL A 223 10.24 17.35 -2.75
N ALA A 224 10.91 17.35 -3.90
CA ALA A 224 11.85 18.42 -4.26
C ALA A 224 11.19 19.81 -4.22
N LYS A 225 9.97 19.93 -4.77
CA LYS A 225 9.20 21.17 -4.72
C LYS A 225 8.85 21.57 -3.28
N LYS A 226 8.34 20.62 -2.48
CA LYS A 226 7.93 20.88 -1.10
C LYS A 226 9.11 21.35 -0.24
N GLU A 227 10.28 20.72 -0.40
CA GLU A 227 11.51 21.11 0.30
C GLU A 227 11.98 22.52 -0.09
N ILE A 228 11.91 22.88 -1.38
CA ILE A 228 12.22 24.23 -1.84
C ILE A 228 11.25 25.25 -1.23
N ASP A 229 9.95 24.98 -1.31
CA ASP A 229 8.89 25.89 -0.83
C ASP A 229 8.96 26.12 0.69
N THR A 230 9.45 25.14 1.44
CA THR A 230 9.59 25.18 2.90
C THR A 230 11.01 25.51 3.39
N GLY A 231 11.97 25.68 2.47
CA GLY A 231 13.35 26.04 2.78
C GLY A 231 14.20 24.92 3.38
N MET A 232 13.77 23.66 3.29
CA MET A 232 14.49 22.51 3.85
C MET A 232 15.76 22.22 3.06
N LYS A 233 16.88 22.06 3.77
CA LYS A 233 18.21 21.83 3.19
C LYS A 233 19.09 20.97 4.11
N PRO A 234 20.04 20.18 3.57
CA PRO A 234 20.15 19.83 2.14
C PRO A 234 18.93 19.01 1.67
N PRO A 235 18.61 19.00 0.36
CA PRO A 235 17.46 18.24 -0.14
C PRO A 235 17.61 16.74 0.15
N SER A 236 16.49 16.06 0.37
CA SER A 236 16.49 14.63 0.68
C SER A 236 16.89 13.78 -0.52
N GLU A 237 16.59 14.24 -1.74
CA GLU A 237 16.82 13.55 -3.02
C GLU A 237 16.27 12.11 -3.02
N PRO A 238 14.92 11.93 -3.01
CA PRO A 238 14.31 10.60 -3.00
C PRO A 238 14.81 9.74 -4.17
N GLN A 239 15.07 8.44 -3.92
CA GLN A 239 15.66 7.55 -4.92
C GLN A 239 14.63 6.57 -5.48
N LEU A 240 14.70 6.34 -6.80
CA LEU A 240 13.89 5.34 -7.51
C LEU A 240 14.81 4.35 -8.23
N PHE A 241 14.72 3.07 -7.87
CA PHE A 241 15.35 1.96 -8.56
C PHE A 241 14.28 1.06 -9.19
N ILE A 242 14.51 0.61 -10.42
CA ILE A 242 13.65 -0.37 -11.10
C ILE A 242 14.54 -1.45 -11.72
N GLY A 243 14.36 -2.68 -11.23
CA GLY A 243 15.02 -3.87 -11.73
C GLY A 243 14.70 -4.15 -13.19
N GLY A 244 15.68 -4.71 -13.93
CA GLY A 244 15.55 -4.93 -15.37
C GLY A 244 14.37 -5.79 -15.79
N GLY A 245 13.95 -6.74 -14.95
CA GLY A 245 12.78 -7.59 -15.21
C GLY A 245 11.45 -6.87 -15.03
N LEU A 246 11.40 -5.86 -14.16
CA LEU A 246 10.18 -5.07 -13.92
C LEU A 246 10.01 -3.89 -14.87
N LYS A 247 11.08 -3.33 -15.44
CA LYS A 247 11.01 -2.19 -16.36
C LYS A 247 9.92 -2.32 -17.46
N PRO A 248 9.79 -3.47 -18.17
CA PRO A 248 8.74 -3.61 -19.19
C PRO A 248 7.36 -3.98 -18.62
N ILE A 249 7.29 -4.50 -17.39
CA ILE A 249 6.05 -5.04 -16.80
C ILE A 249 5.29 -3.96 -16.02
N LEU A 250 5.98 -3.20 -15.17
CA LEU A 250 5.34 -2.25 -14.26
C LEU A 250 4.43 -1.21 -14.94
N PRO A 251 4.78 -0.63 -16.11
CA PRO A 251 3.89 0.29 -16.80
C PRO A 251 2.58 -0.34 -17.31
N LEU A 252 2.50 -1.67 -17.36
CA LEU A 252 1.29 -2.42 -17.75
C LEU A 252 0.38 -2.71 -16.54
N LEU A 253 0.90 -2.57 -15.31
CA LEU A 253 0.13 -2.73 -14.08
C LEU A 253 -0.49 -1.39 -13.67
N ALA A 254 -1.56 -1.01 -14.38
CA ALA A 254 -2.23 0.26 -14.17
C ALA A 254 -3.08 0.28 -12.88
N PHE A 255 -3.12 1.42 -12.20
CA PHE A 255 -4.03 1.66 -11.08
C PHE A 255 -5.48 1.83 -11.57
N THR A 256 -6.45 1.51 -10.71
CA THR A 256 -7.89 1.54 -11.04
C THR A 256 -8.62 2.82 -10.64
N GLY A 257 -7.91 3.85 -10.17
CA GLY A 257 -8.46 5.10 -9.62
C GLY A 257 -8.11 6.34 -10.44
#